data_AF-A0A6L5Z3F7-F1
#
_entry.id   AF-A0A6L5Z3F7-F1
#
_cell.length_a   1.000
_cell.length_b   1.000
_cell.length_c   1.000
_cell.angle_alpha   90.00
_cell.angle_beta   90.00
_cell.angle_gamma   90.00
#
_symmetry.space_group_name_H-M   'P 1'
#
loop_
_entity.id
_entity.type
_entity.pdbx_description
1 polymer ?
#
loop_
_entity_poly.entity_id
_entity_poly.type
_entity_poly.pdbx_seq_one_letter_code
_entity_poly.pdbx_strand_id
1 'polypeptide(L)'
;MGASMSNSHYSFDRAAHSDFLVHWTGRDIDSYGDHNWCDRDHKSITSQSECAKYVKRLKDILTYGLWMTEEDARTYFVGSKKVTIPPSPQCCFTELKLSEARRHAARYGRLGIGVKRPFLFNRFGRPMIYFGFDASATNDKFLSACLADITEKSLLNYFKPMNSNIKMLNYDFYSESEWRIILFNELIDKGYIKDPSDHRNKKEFEYYKGLSDQEKSKLKYLLPLDHWFSLIIYPSVDVKVMCQEGNGEYISNQIKRIKSERGASGSTLGGGWPIELDLDACRNF
;
A
#
# COMPACT_ATOMS: atom_id res chain seq x y z
N MET A 1 26.46 -0.40 -50.64
CA MET A 1 27.00 -0.50 -49.25
C MET A 1 25.92 0.01 -48.31
N GLY A 2 25.09 -0.89 -47.79
CA GLY A 2 24.00 -0.55 -46.85
C GLY A 2 24.48 -0.75 -45.43
N ALA A 3 24.55 0.32 -44.65
CA ALA A 3 24.90 0.25 -43.24
C ALA A 3 23.73 -0.36 -42.46
N SER A 4 23.93 -1.59 -41.98
CA SER A 4 23.10 -2.25 -40.99
C SER A 4 23.13 -1.44 -39.69
N MET A 5 22.01 -0.80 -39.34
CA MET A 5 21.85 -0.22 -38.00
C MET A 5 21.63 -1.36 -37.01
N SER A 6 22.68 -1.67 -36.24
CA SER A 6 22.60 -2.57 -35.11
C SER A 6 21.62 -2.00 -34.09
N ASN A 7 20.49 -2.68 -33.89
CA ASN A 7 19.61 -2.45 -32.74
C ASN A 7 20.43 -2.73 -31.48
N SER A 8 20.94 -1.66 -30.85
CA SER A 8 21.53 -1.75 -29.53
C SER A 8 20.41 -2.18 -28.58
N HIS A 9 20.44 -3.45 -28.19
CA HIS A 9 19.70 -3.95 -27.04
C HIS A 9 20.18 -3.14 -25.82
N TYR A 10 19.46 -2.07 -25.50
CA TYR A 10 19.58 -1.44 -24.19
C TYR A 10 19.16 -2.50 -23.17
N SER A 11 20.15 -3.12 -22.54
CA SER A 11 19.91 -3.94 -21.37
C SER A 11 19.39 -3.01 -20.27
N PHE A 12 18.10 -3.08 -19.97
CA PHE A 12 17.47 -2.45 -18.81
C PHE A 12 17.90 -3.15 -17.50
N ASP A 13 19.14 -3.64 -17.40
CA ASP A 13 19.55 -4.68 -16.45
C ASP A 13 19.50 -4.27 -14.98
N ARG A 14 19.21 -3.01 -14.64
CA ARG A 14 18.98 -2.60 -13.25
C ARG A 14 17.94 -1.50 -13.19
N ALA A 15 16.66 -1.89 -13.12
CA ALA A 15 15.67 -0.99 -12.52
C ALA A 15 16.16 -0.68 -11.09
N ALA A 16 16.53 0.58 -10.84
CA ALA A 16 17.00 1.02 -9.51
C ALA A 16 15.91 0.89 -8.43
N HIS A 17 14.67 0.72 -8.86
CA HIS A 17 13.50 0.61 -8.01
C HIS A 17 12.67 -0.63 -8.34
N SER A 18 12.05 -1.20 -7.31
CA SER A 18 11.08 -2.28 -7.50
C SER A 18 9.87 -1.77 -8.28
N ASP A 19 9.40 -2.54 -9.25
CA ASP A 19 8.15 -2.27 -9.96
C ASP A 19 6.91 -2.67 -9.14
N PHE A 20 7.11 -3.40 -8.03
CA PHE A 20 6.03 -3.80 -7.12
C PHE A 20 5.95 -2.86 -5.91
N LEU A 21 4.76 -2.33 -5.68
CA LEU A 21 4.40 -1.50 -4.55
C LEU A 21 3.37 -2.25 -3.70
N VAL A 22 3.64 -2.40 -2.41
CA VAL A 22 2.87 -3.27 -1.52
C VAL A 22 2.12 -2.44 -0.50
N HIS A 23 0.80 -2.60 -0.48
CA HIS A 23 -0.03 -2.17 0.63
C HIS A 23 -0.05 -3.27 1.69
N TRP A 24 0.33 -2.93 2.92
CA TRP A 24 0.36 -3.86 4.05
C TRP A 24 -0.86 -3.65 4.94
N THR A 25 -1.46 -4.74 5.40
CA THR A 25 -2.66 -4.74 6.24
C THR A 25 -2.66 -5.92 7.20
N GLY A 26 -3.50 -5.86 8.24
CA GLY A 26 -3.71 -6.96 9.19
C GLY A 26 -3.07 -6.75 10.55
N ARG A 27 -2.51 -5.56 10.82
CA ARG A 27 -1.99 -5.22 12.15
C ARG A 27 -3.03 -5.37 13.26
N ASP A 28 -4.30 -5.12 12.95
CA ASP A 28 -5.44 -5.32 13.85
C ASP A 28 -5.80 -6.79 14.08
N ILE A 29 -5.31 -7.69 13.22
CA ILE A 29 -5.43 -9.14 13.36
C ILE A 29 -4.24 -9.67 14.18
N ASP A 30 -3.04 -9.13 13.94
CA ASP A 30 -1.78 -9.56 14.59
C ASP A 30 -1.69 -9.22 16.07
N SER A 31 -2.45 -8.23 16.56
CA SER A 31 -2.34 -7.73 17.94
C SER A 31 -2.66 -8.78 19.03
N TYR A 32 -3.22 -9.93 18.66
CA TYR A 32 -3.61 -10.99 19.59
C TYR A 32 -2.85 -12.30 19.36
N GLY A 33 -1.88 -12.30 18.44
CA GLY A 33 -1.23 -13.50 17.92
C GLY A 33 0.21 -13.68 18.39
N ASP A 34 0.97 -14.39 17.56
CA ASP A 34 2.40 -14.63 17.71
C ASP A 34 3.21 -13.32 17.68
N HIS A 35 3.54 -12.73 18.83
CA HIS A 35 4.30 -11.48 18.89
C HIS A 35 5.75 -11.58 18.39
N ASN A 36 6.28 -12.80 18.29
CA ASN A 36 7.66 -13.06 17.88
C ASN A 36 7.75 -13.44 16.41
N TRP A 37 6.64 -13.39 15.66
CA TRP A 37 6.60 -13.81 14.26
C TRP A 37 7.65 -13.09 13.40
N CYS A 38 8.04 -11.86 13.76
CA CYS A 38 9.03 -11.08 13.02
C CYS A 38 10.50 -11.41 13.38
N ASP A 39 10.74 -12.22 14.41
CA ASP A 39 12.09 -12.62 14.81
C ASP A 39 12.74 -13.47 13.72
N ARG A 40 14.07 -13.36 13.59
CA ARG A 40 14.83 -13.95 12.47
C ARG A 40 14.63 -15.47 12.35
N ASP A 41 14.65 -16.17 13.48
CA ASP A 41 14.60 -17.63 13.53
C ASP A 41 13.19 -18.17 13.83
N HIS A 42 12.21 -17.29 14.02
CA HIS A 42 10.83 -17.67 14.30
C HIS A 42 10.05 -17.86 13.00
N LYS A 43 9.37 -19.00 12.87
CA LYS A 43 8.42 -19.26 11.79
C LYS A 43 7.07 -18.68 12.21
N SER A 44 6.45 -17.86 11.37
CA SER A 44 5.18 -17.22 11.69
C SER A 44 4.11 -18.27 11.95
N ILE A 45 3.48 -18.22 13.12
CA ILE A 45 2.32 -19.05 13.44
C ILE A 45 1.06 -18.18 13.34
N THR A 46 0.01 -18.74 12.76
CA THR A 46 -1.32 -18.13 12.70
C THR A 46 -2.34 -19.15 13.20
N SER A 47 -3.06 -18.81 14.26
CA SER A 47 -4.18 -19.62 14.73
C SER A 47 -5.26 -19.72 13.66
N GLN A 48 -6.10 -20.75 13.74
CA GLN A 48 -7.22 -20.93 12.81
C GLN A 48 -8.15 -19.71 12.76
N SER A 49 -8.37 -19.06 13.90
CA SER A 49 -9.19 -17.84 14.00
C SER A 49 -8.55 -16.64 13.29
N GLU A 50 -7.24 -16.49 13.38
CA GLU A 50 -6.49 -15.45 12.65
C GLU A 50 -6.48 -15.74 11.15
N CYS A 51 -6.30 -17.01 10.76
CA CYS A 51 -6.41 -17.42 9.36
C CYS A 51 -7.76 -17.03 8.76
N ALA A 52 -8.85 -17.29 9.47
CA ALA A 52 -10.19 -16.91 9.01
C ALA A 52 -10.33 -15.38 8.86
N LYS A 53 -9.79 -14.58 9.79
CA LYS A 53 -9.77 -13.11 9.69
C LYS A 53 -8.98 -12.62 8.48
N TYR A 54 -7.81 -13.20 8.22
CA TYR A 54 -6.97 -12.87 7.08
C TYR A 54 -7.62 -13.24 5.74
N VAL A 55 -8.20 -14.44 5.65
CA VAL A 55 -8.96 -14.88 4.48
C VAL A 55 -10.14 -13.94 4.22
N LYS A 56 -10.87 -13.54 5.27
CA LYS A 56 -11.94 -12.53 5.14
C LYS A 56 -11.38 -11.20 4.63
N ARG A 57 -10.30 -10.67 5.21
CA ARG A 57 -9.66 -9.40 4.78
C ARG A 57 -9.23 -9.47 3.30
N LEU A 58 -8.62 -10.58 2.87
CA LEU A 58 -8.25 -10.76 1.46
C LEU A 58 -9.49 -10.78 0.55
N LYS A 59 -10.54 -11.52 0.92
CA LYS A 59 -11.79 -11.56 0.16
C LYS A 59 -12.44 -10.18 0.06
N ASP A 60 -12.47 -9.42 1.15
CA ASP A 60 -12.99 -8.05 1.15
C ASP A 60 -12.17 -7.15 0.22
N ILE A 61 -10.84 -7.22 0.28
CA ILE A 61 -9.94 -6.44 -0.60
C ILE A 61 -10.15 -6.80 -2.08
N LEU A 62 -10.19 -8.09 -2.42
CA LEU A 62 -10.41 -8.55 -3.79
C LEU A 62 -11.81 -8.18 -4.31
N THR A 63 -12.75 -7.87 -3.42
CA THR A 63 -14.16 -7.59 -3.78
C THR A 63 -14.45 -6.10 -3.86
N TYR A 64 -13.91 -5.32 -2.93
CA TYR A 64 -14.25 -3.92 -2.69
C TYR A 64 -13.06 -2.98 -2.87
N GLY A 65 -11.83 -3.50 -2.78
CA GLY A 65 -10.60 -2.70 -2.86
C GLY A 65 -9.91 -2.51 -1.51
N LEU A 66 -8.80 -1.79 -1.55
CA LEU A 66 -8.03 -1.44 -0.37
C LEU A 66 -8.76 -0.37 0.44
N TRP A 67 -8.65 -0.41 1.76
CA TRP A 67 -9.17 0.66 2.59
C TRP A 67 -8.27 1.89 2.49
N MET A 68 -8.88 3.05 2.26
CA MET A 68 -8.27 4.34 2.51
C MET A 68 -8.68 4.77 3.91
N THR A 69 -7.67 4.97 4.77
CA THR A 69 -7.84 5.43 6.13
C THR A 69 -7.33 6.85 6.27
N GLU A 70 -7.75 7.53 7.32
CA GLU A 70 -7.30 8.87 7.63
C GLU A 70 -6.34 8.83 8.82
N GLU A 71 -5.24 9.58 8.72
CA GLU A 71 -4.33 9.81 9.83
C GLU A 71 -4.68 11.12 10.53
N ASP A 72 -4.39 11.20 11.83
CA ASP A 72 -4.56 12.43 12.59
C ASP A 72 -3.70 13.57 12.01
N ALA A 73 -4.11 14.80 12.30
CA ALA A 73 -3.38 15.99 11.88
C ALA A 73 -1.94 15.95 12.39
N ARG A 74 -0.96 16.15 11.50
CA ARG A 74 0.45 16.15 11.86
C ARG A 74 0.97 17.58 11.90
N THR A 75 1.79 17.90 12.88
CA THR A 75 2.46 19.20 12.98
C THR A 75 3.95 19.04 12.77
N TYR A 76 4.51 19.87 11.89
CA TYR A 76 5.95 20.02 11.69
C TYR A 76 6.41 21.43 12.04
N PHE A 77 7.70 21.57 12.35
CA PHE A 77 8.34 22.86 12.57
C PHE A 77 9.41 23.07 11.51
N VAL A 78 9.30 24.18 10.79
CA VAL A 78 10.27 24.60 9.77
C VAL A 78 10.76 26.00 10.12
N GLY A 79 11.98 26.06 10.67
CA GLY A 79 12.45 27.24 11.39
C GLY A 79 11.56 27.55 12.59
N SER A 80 11.03 28.78 12.65
CA SER A 80 10.06 29.22 13.65
C SER A 80 8.60 29.00 13.22
N LYS A 81 8.34 28.51 12.00
CA LYS A 81 6.99 28.33 11.48
C LYS A 81 6.45 26.95 11.87
N LYS A 82 5.27 26.95 12.51
CA LYS A 82 4.47 25.75 12.74
C LYS A 82 3.62 25.47 11.50
N VAL A 83 3.70 24.26 10.97
CA VAL A 83 2.89 23.80 9.84
C VAL A 83 2.06 22.62 10.28
N THR A 84 0.74 22.74 10.12
CA THR A 84 -0.18 21.63 10.35
C THR A 84 -0.61 21.05 9.02
N ILE A 85 -0.38 19.75 8.85
CA ILE A 85 -0.89 18.95 7.75
C ILE A 85 -2.29 18.46 8.14
N PRO A 86 -3.32 18.78 7.35
CA PRO A 86 -4.66 18.34 7.63
C PRO A 86 -4.77 16.80 7.50
N PRO A 87 -5.64 16.16 8.28
CA PRO A 87 -6.07 14.79 8.02
C PRO A 87 -6.52 14.65 6.57
N SER A 88 -6.10 13.58 5.91
CA SER A 88 -6.54 13.25 4.57
C SER A 88 -6.68 11.74 4.46
N PRO A 89 -7.80 11.23 3.91
CA PRO A 89 -7.90 9.84 3.54
C PRO A 89 -6.80 9.47 2.54
N GLN A 90 -6.11 8.37 2.81
CA GLN A 90 -4.97 7.92 2.02
C GLN A 90 -4.81 6.41 2.06
N CYS A 91 -4.13 5.87 1.04
CA CYS A 91 -3.64 4.51 1.01
C CYS A 91 -2.12 4.54 0.81
N CYS A 92 -1.39 3.86 1.71
CA CYS A 92 0.07 3.85 1.72
C CYS A 92 0.61 2.53 1.16
N PHE A 93 1.73 2.61 0.45
CA PHE A 93 2.43 1.48 -0.15
C PHE A 93 3.93 1.59 0.13
N THR A 94 4.65 0.48 0.15
CA THR A 94 6.12 0.46 0.17
C THR A 94 6.66 -0.24 -1.06
N GLU A 95 7.85 0.13 -1.53
CA GLU A 95 8.55 -0.67 -2.55
C GLU A 95 8.88 -2.07 -1.99
N LEU A 96 8.60 -3.12 -2.77
CA LEU A 96 8.97 -4.47 -2.35
C LEU A 96 10.48 -4.65 -2.42
N LYS A 97 11.11 -4.74 -1.25
CA LYS A 97 12.47 -5.26 -1.03
C LYS A 97 12.33 -6.49 -0.13
N LEU A 98 12.74 -7.66 -0.60
CA LEU A 98 12.51 -8.92 0.14
C LEU A 98 13.15 -8.90 1.53
N SER A 99 14.35 -8.33 1.64
CA SER A 99 15.07 -8.13 2.91
C SER A 99 14.34 -7.20 3.91
N GLU A 100 13.36 -6.42 3.45
CA GLU A 100 12.60 -5.46 4.27
C GLU A 100 11.14 -5.88 4.48
N ALA A 101 10.67 -6.93 3.79
CA ALA A 101 9.28 -7.35 3.79
C ALA A 101 8.79 -7.66 5.22
N ARG A 102 9.57 -8.41 6.02
CA ARG A 102 9.21 -8.72 7.42
C ARG A 102 9.18 -7.47 8.29
N ARG A 103 10.10 -6.51 8.08
CA ARG A 103 10.10 -5.24 8.82
C ARG A 103 8.87 -4.40 8.51
N HIS A 104 8.45 -4.35 7.25
CA HIS A 104 7.22 -3.65 6.85
C HIS A 104 5.97 -4.35 7.39
N ALA A 105 5.90 -5.68 7.26
CA ALA A 105 4.82 -6.44 7.84
C ALA A 105 4.72 -6.27 9.37
N ALA A 106 5.83 -6.15 10.10
CA ALA A 106 5.84 -5.91 11.55
C ALA A 106 5.22 -4.55 11.92
N ARG A 107 5.39 -3.55 11.05
CA ARG A 107 4.84 -2.19 11.27
C ARG A 107 3.40 -2.06 10.83
N TYR A 108 3.01 -2.74 9.75
CA TYR A 108 1.79 -2.43 9.01
C TYR A 108 0.81 -3.61 8.88
N GLY A 109 1.24 -4.82 9.24
CA GLY A 109 0.46 -6.05 9.20
C GLY A 109 1.00 -7.06 8.19
N ARG A 110 0.80 -8.36 8.47
CA ARG A 110 1.43 -9.45 7.70
C ARG A 110 0.87 -9.71 6.30
N LEU A 111 -0.34 -9.25 5.96
CA LEU A 111 -0.91 -9.45 4.63
C LEU A 111 -0.47 -8.31 3.71
N GLY A 112 0.23 -8.64 2.63
CA GLY A 112 0.66 -7.68 1.61
C GLY A 112 -0.13 -7.83 0.30
N ILE A 113 -0.59 -6.70 -0.25
CA ILE A 113 -1.25 -6.63 -1.56
C ILE A 113 -0.38 -5.79 -2.49
N GLY A 114 0.25 -6.44 -3.45
CA GLY A 114 1.18 -5.81 -4.37
C GLY A 114 0.55 -5.44 -5.71
N VAL A 115 0.83 -4.22 -6.15
CA VAL A 115 0.41 -3.65 -7.43
C VAL A 115 1.62 -3.16 -8.20
N LYS A 116 1.48 -2.98 -9.52
CA LYS A 116 2.50 -2.32 -10.35
C LYS A 116 2.40 -0.80 -10.26
N ARG A 117 3.50 -0.10 -10.53
CA ARG A 117 3.56 1.38 -10.51
C ARG A 117 2.44 2.10 -11.27
N PRO A 118 2.02 1.65 -12.47
CA PRO A 118 0.92 2.30 -13.17
C PRO A 118 -0.40 2.33 -12.37
N PHE A 119 -0.64 1.37 -11.46
CA PHE A 119 -1.79 1.41 -10.55
C PHE A 119 -1.85 2.73 -9.77
N LEU A 120 -0.70 3.14 -9.22
CA LEU A 120 -0.57 4.38 -8.46
C LEU A 120 -0.56 5.59 -9.38
N PHE A 121 0.20 5.58 -10.48
CA PHE A 121 0.27 6.74 -11.37
C PHE A 121 -1.09 7.14 -11.95
N ASN A 122 -1.92 6.16 -12.33
CA ASN A 122 -3.28 6.41 -12.82
C ASN A 122 -4.21 6.98 -11.75
N ARG A 123 -3.82 6.85 -10.47
CA ARG A 123 -4.56 7.31 -9.29
C ARG A 123 -3.86 8.45 -8.57
N PHE A 124 -3.02 9.20 -9.29
CA PHE A 124 -2.24 10.33 -8.77
C PHE A 124 -1.31 9.99 -7.60
N GLY A 125 -0.99 8.70 -7.43
CA GLY A 125 -0.07 8.24 -6.42
C GLY A 125 1.36 8.69 -6.69
N ARG A 126 2.09 9.02 -5.63
CA ARG A 126 3.46 9.56 -5.68
C ARG A 126 4.34 8.94 -4.59
N PRO A 127 5.66 8.87 -4.81
CA PRO A 127 6.59 8.59 -3.73
C PRO A 127 6.56 9.73 -2.71
N MET A 128 6.86 9.39 -1.46
CA MET A 128 7.04 10.40 -0.41
C MET A 128 8.26 11.28 -0.68
N ILE A 129 8.11 12.56 -0.39
CA ILE A 129 9.16 13.57 -0.37
C ILE A 129 9.70 13.63 1.05
N TYR A 130 10.93 13.17 1.24
CA TYR A 130 11.56 13.20 2.55
C TYR A 130 12.26 14.53 2.78
N PHE A 131 12.10 15.08 3.98
CA PHE A 131 12.70 16.33 4.39
C PHE A 131 13.36 16.18 5.75
N GLY A 132 14.36 17.01 6.02
CA GLY A 132 14.99 17.12 7.33
C GLY A 132 15.55 15.82 7.91
N PHE A 133 16.08 15.93 9.12
CA PHE A 133 16.45 14.77 9.92
C PHE A 133 15.22 14.18 10.61
N ASP A 134 14.43 15.04 11.25
CA ASP A 134 13.21 14.72 11.99
C ASP A 134 12.14 15.81 11.76
N ALA A 135 11.01 15.71 12.47
CA ALA A 135 9.86 16.61 12.38
C ALA A 135 10.13 18.08 12.81
N SER A 136 11.26 18.34 13.46
CA SER A 136 11.71 19.65 13.98
C SER A 136 12.79 20.31 13.12
N ALA A 137 12.90 19.94 11.84
CA ALA A 137 13.92 20.44 10.92
C ALA A 137 13.91 21.98 10.78
N THR A 138 14.74 22.66 11.57
CA THR A 138 14.76 24.13 11.66
C THR A 138 15.24 24.81 10.38
N ASN A 139 15.92 24.10 9.48
CA ASN A 139 16.59 24.69 8.31
C ASN A 139 16.34 23.94 6.99
N ASP A 140 15.23 23.20 6.85
CA ASP A 140 14.93 22.54 5.57
C ASP A 140 14.49 23.56 4.51
N LYS A 141 15.42 23.93 3.62
CA LYS A 141 15.19 24.94 2.58
C LYS A 141 14.17 24.49 1.53
N PHE A 142 14.13 23.20 1.21
CA PHE A 142 13.25 22.67 0.17
C PHE A 142 11.80 22.68 0.66
N LEU A 143 11.55 22.10 1.84
CA LEU A 143 10.23 22.16 2.46
C LEU A 143 9.80 23.61 2.69
N SER A 144 10.70 24.50 3.13
CA SER A 144 10.39 25.93 3.29
C SER A 144 9.88 26.57 1.99
N ALA A 145 10.52 26.29 0.86
CA ALA A 145 10.09 26.79 -0.45
C ALA A 145 8.74 26.20 -0.86
N CYS A 146 8.58 24.87 -0.75
CA CYS A 146 7.31 24.22 -1.05
C CYS A 146 6.15 24.75 -0.21
N LEU A 147 6.37 25.04 1.08
CA LEU A 147 5.34 25.58 1.97
C LEU A 147 4.86 26.99 1.59
N ALA A 148 5.72 27.78 0.95
CA ALA A 148 5.38 29.10 0.45
C ALA A 148 4.51 29.01 -0.81
N ASP A 149 4.77 28.02 -1.67
CA ASP A 149 4.12 27.89 -2.97
C ASP A 149 2.85 27.01 -2.93
N ILE A 150 2.80 26.02 -2.03
CA ILE A 150 1.67 25.09 -1.90
C ILE A 150 0.50 25.79 -1.19
N THR A 151 -0.52 26.13 -1.99
CA THR A 151 -1.80 26.66 -1.54
C THR A 151 -2.68 25.56 -0.95
N GLU A 152 -2.74 24.40 -1.60
CA GLU A 152 -3.54 23.25 -1.16
C GLU A 152 -2.79 22.41 -0.11
N LYS A 153 -3.15 22.58 1.17
CA LYS A 153 -2.42 21.96 2.29
C LYS A 153 -2.54 20.43 2.36
N SER A 154 -3.53 19.82 1.70
CA SER A 154 -3.67 18.36 1.56
C SER A 154 -2.42 17.74 0.91
N LEU A 155 -1.82 18.43 -0.07
CA LEU A 155 -0.61 17.99 -0.79
C LEU A 155 0.61 17.84 0.13
N LEU A 156 0.60 18.47 1.29
CA LEU A 156 1.65 18.28 2.29
C LEU A 156 1.67 16.85 2.86
N ASN A 157 0.61 16.06 2.66
CA ASN A 157 0.61 14.63 3.00
C ASN A 157 1.62 13.80 2.20
N TYR A 158 2.26 14.37 1.16
CA TYR A 158 3.40 13.73 0.49
C TYR A 158 4.74 14.01 1.17
N PHE A 159 4.78 14.81 2.23
CA PHE A 159 6.01 15.10 2.98
C PHE A 159 6.11 14.24 4.24
N LYS A 160 7.30 13.71 4.51
CA LYS A 160 7.60 12.93 5.73
C LYS A 160 9.03 13.22 6.19
N PRO A 161 9.29 13.30 7.50
CA PRO A 161 10.67 13.36 7.97
C PRO A 161 11.44 12.10 7.60
N MET A 162 12.78 12.17 7.51
CA MET A 162 13.61 10.99 7.23
C MET A 162 13.67 9.98 8.38
N ASN A 163 13.54 10.44 9.63
CA ASN A 163 13.61 9.63 10.85
C ASN A 163 12.41 9.88 11.75
N SER A 164 11.98 8.83 12.46
CA SER A 164 11.03 8.94 13.56
C SER A 164 11.66 9.44 14.87
N ASN A 165 12.98 9.23 15.04
CA ASN A 165 13.70 9.52 16.27
C ASN A 165 14.68 10.68 16.10
N ILE A 166 14.49 11.74 16.91
CA ILE A 166 15.34 12.95 16.94
C ILE A 166 16.77 12.66 17.44
N LYS A 167 16.96 11.60 18.24
CA LYS A 167 18.24 11.31 18.91
C LYS A 167 19.13 10.33 18.14
N MET A 168 18.58 9.58 17.18
CA MET A 168 19.31 8.50 16.53
C MET A 168 19.04 8.49 15.04
N LEU A 169 20.12 8.54 14.25
CA LEU A 169 20.04 8.45 12.81
C LEU A 169 19.86 6.98 12.40
N ASN A 170 18.67 6.62 11.94
CA ASN A 170 18.36 5.25 11.50
C ASN A 170 17.66 5.18 10.14
N TYR A 171 17.30 6.34 9.57
CA TYR A 171 16.60 6.51 8.29
C TYR A 171 15.35 5.64 8.17
N ASP A 172 14.66 5.39 9.27
CA ASP A 172 13.61 4.38 9.34
C ASP A 172 12.36 4.70 8.53
N PHE A 173 12.08 5.98 8.25
CA PHE A 173 11.04 6.38 7.32
C PHE A 173 11.54 6.41 5.88
N TYR A 174 12.76 6.89 5.65
CA TYR A 174 13.34 6.90 4.30
C TYR A 174 13.50 5.48 3.73
N SER A 175 13.89 4.53 4.58
CA SER A 175 14.11 3.13 4.19
C SER A 175 12.83 2.41 3.76
N GLU A 176 11.65 2.90 4.17
CA GLU A 176 10.34 2.39 3.75
C GLU A 176 10.06 2.62 2.27
N SER A 177 10.70 3.64 1.68
CA SER A 177 10.46 4.04 0.30
C SER A 177 8.95 4.12 0.03
N GLU A 178 8.24 4.81 0.93
CA GLU A 178 6.79 4.91 0.96
C GLU A 178 6.23 5.66 -0.25
N TRP A 179 5.07 5.23 -0.71
CA TRP A 179 4.24 5.85 -1.73
C TRP A 179 2.83 6.06 -1.17
N ARG A 180 2.15 7.11 -1.62
CA ARG A 180 0.77 7.41 -1.20
C ARG A 180 -0.14 7.69 -2.38
N ILE A 181 -1.38 7.25 -2.25
CA ILE A 181 -2.54 7.82 -2.95
C ILE A 181 -3.34 8.56 -1.89
N ILE A 182 -3.60 9.85 -2.09
CA ILE A 182 -4.49 10.65 -1.23
C ILE A 182 -5.81 10.91 -1.96
N LEU A 183 -6.82 11.36 -1.23
CA LEU A 183 -8.12 11.67 -1.79
C LEU A 183 -8.08 12.92 -2.68
N PHE A 184 -8.54 12.76 -3.91
CA PHE A 184 -8.88 13.83 -4.84
C PHE A 184 -10.27 13.56 -5.41
N ASN A 185 -11.12 14.58 -5.56
CA ASN A 185 -12.49 14.40 -6.05
C ASN A 185 -12.51 13.82 -7.47
N GLU A 186 -11.52 14.17 -8.28
CA GLU A 186 -11.32 13.65 -9.63
C GLU A 186 -11.15 12.12 -9.65
N LEU A 187 -10.62 11.52 -8.57
CA LEU A 187 -10.49 10.07 -8.45
C LEU A 187 -11.85 9.41 -8.12
N ILE A 188 -12.73 10.09 -7.40
CA ILE A 188 -14.12 9.66 -7.19
C ILE A 188 -14.88 9.76 -8.51
N ASP A 189 -14.78 10.89 -9.21
CA ASP A 189 -15.48 11.14 -10.48
C ASP A 189 -15.07 10.12 -11.56
N LYS A 190 -13.79 9.74 -11.59
CA LYS A 190 -13.26 8.69 -12.48
C LYS A 190 -13.56 7.26 -12.00
N GLY A 191 -14.13 7.11 -10.81
CA GLY A 191 -14.45 5.81 -10.21
C GLY A 191 -13.23 5.01 -9.75
N TYR A 192 -12.05 5.63 -9.63
CA TYR A 192 -10.85 5.02 -9.08
C TYR A 192 -10.88 4.91 -7.55
N ILE A 193 -11.69 5.73 -6.90
CA ILE A 193 -12.01 5.68 -5.47
C ILE A 193 -13.54 5.56 -5.35
N LYS A 194 -14.01 4.79 -4.36
CA LYS A 194 -15.44 4.64 -4.04
C LYS A 194 -15.69 5.12 -2.62
N ASP A 195 -16.72 5.95 -2.46
CA ASP A 195 -17.27 6.26 -1.14
C ASP A 195 -18.22 5.13 -0.73
N PRO A 196 -17.85 4.32 0.29
CA PRO A 196 -18.67 3.21 0.74
C PRO A 196 -19.90 3.66 1.54
N SER A 197 -19.97 4.93 1.98
CA SER A 197 -21.13 5.47 2.68
C SER A 197 -22.23 5.97 1.73
N ASP A 198 -21.91 6.11 0.44
CA ASP A 198 -22.84 6.56 -0.59
C ASP A 198 -23.74 5.42 -1.08
N HIS A 199 -25.04 5.53 -0.83
CA HIS A 199 -26.08 4.57 -1.25
C HIS A 199 -26.12 4.30 -2.77
N ARG A 200 -25.54 5.18 -3.60
CA ARG A 200 -25.38 4.96 -5.05
C ARG A 200 -24.41 3.82 -5.33
N ASN A 201 -23.42 3.60 -4.48
CA ASN A 201 -22.47 2.48 -4.55
C ASN A 201 -23.05 1.26 -3.82
N LYS A 202 -24.17 0.70 -4.32
CA LYS A 202 -25.00 -0.31 -3.62
C LYS A 202 -24.19 -1.43 -2.96
N LYS A 203 -23.20 -1.98 -3.67
CA LYS A 203 -22.41 -3.13 -3.21
C LYS A 203 -21.47 -2.72 -2.06
N GLU A 204 -20.77 -1.61 -2.22
CA GLU A 204 -19.87 -1.03 -1.21
C GLU A 204 -20.66 -0.52 0.01
N PHE A 205 -21.88 -0.01 -0.20
CA PHE A 205 -22.77 0.46 0.85
C PHE A 205 -23.27 -0.66 1.75
N GLU A 206 -23.69 -1.79 1.18
CA GLU A 206 -24.07 -2.96 1.99
C GLU A 206 -22.87 -3.53 2.76
N TYR A 207 -21.68 -3.54 2.14
CA TYR A 207 -20.45 -3.87 2.86
C TYR A 207 -20.20 -2.93 4.04
N TYR A 208 -20.30 -1.61 3.81
CA TYR A 208 -20.12 -0.59 4.84
C TYR A 208 -21.08 -0.75 6.01
N LYS A 209 -22.36 -1.03 5.74
CA LYS A 209 -23.38 -1.23 6.78
C LYS A 209 -23.04 -2.41 7.70
N GLY A 210 -22.45 -3.47 7.14
CA GLY A 210 -22.01 -4.65 7.88
C GLY A 210 -20.77 -4.45 8.75
N LEU A 211 -20.08 -3.31 8.65
CA LEU A 211 -18.92 -3.00 9.48
C LEU A 211 -19.32 -2.55 10.89
N SER A 212 -18.47 -2.83 11.86
CA SER A 212 -18.58 -2.27 13.22
C SER A 212 -18.35 -0.74 13.22
N ASP A 213 -18.78 -0.05 14.26
CA ASP A 213 -18.58 1.41 14.35
C ASP A 213 -17.10 1.81 14.37
N GLN A 214 -16.25 0.99 14.99
CA GLN A 214 -14.81 1.20 14.97
C GLN A 214 -14.25 1.07 13.56
N GLU A 215 -14.68 0.08 12.78
CA GLU A 215 -14.28 -0.08 11.38
C GLU A 215 -14.81 1.07 10.50
N LYS A 216 -16.07 1.47 10.66
CA LYS A 216 -16.68 2.62 9.97
C LYS A 216 -15.94 3.93 10.26
N SER A 217 -15.44 4.10 11.48
CA SER A 217 -14.66 5.29 11.85
C SER A 217 -13.32 5.37 11.10
N LYS A 218 -12.70 4.20 10.80
CA LYS A 218 -11.41 4.08 10.12
C LYS A 218 -11.55 4.11 8.60
N LEU A 219 -12.49 3.36 8.05
CA LEU A 219 -12.73 3.28 6.60
C LEU A 219 -13.38 4.58 6.12
N LYS A 220 -12.63 5.36 5.34
CA LYS A 220 -13.16 6.57 4.69
C LYS A 220 -13.58 6.30 3.25
N TYR A 221 -12.71 5.63 2.50
CA TYR A 221 -12.95 5.30 1.10
C TYR A 221 -12.40 3.93 0.74
N LEU A 222 -12.88 3.37 -0.35
CA LEU A 222 -12.35 2.15 -0.95
C LEU A 222 -11.56 2.49 -2.20
N LEU A 223 -10.45 1.77 -2.40
CA LEU A 223 -9.56 1.88 -3.55
C LEU A 223 -9.59 0.56 -4.33
N PRO A 224 -10.54 0.39 -5.29
CA PRO A 224 -10.67 -0.84 -6.07
C PRO A 224 -9.37 -1.23 -6.78
N LEU A 225 -9.04 -2.52 -6.70
CA LEU A 225 -7.98 -3.14 -7.48
C LEU A 225 -8.37 -3.23 -8.96
N ASP A 226 -7.39 -3.17 -9.84
CA ASP A 226 -7.56 -3.37 -11.29
C ASP A 226 -6.49 -4.34 -11.83
N HIS A 227 -6.38 -4.46 -13.16
CA HIS A 227 -5.43 -5.34 -13.85
C HIS A 227 -3.96 -5.19 -13.43
N TRP A 228 -3.55 -4.09 -12.78
CA TRP A 228 -2.20 -3.89 -12.23
C TRP A 228 -1.95 -4.58 -10.87
N PHE A 229 -2.96 -5.18 -10.26
CA PHE A 229 -2.79 -6.05 -9.09
C PHE A 229 -1.96 -7.28 -9.45
N SER A 230 -0.82 -7.51 -8.81
CA SER A 230 0.16 -8.49 -9.32
C SER A 230 0.80 -9.39 -8.28
N LEU A 231 0.55 -9.18 -6.99
CA LEU A 231 1.22 -9.92 -5.93
C LEU A 231 0.32 -10.04 -4.69
N ILE A 232 0.32 -11.21 -4.06
CA ILE A 232 -0.20 -11.46 -2.72
C ILE A 232 0.96 -11.95 -1.85
N ILE A 233 1.18 -11.31 -0.71
CA ILE A 233 2.10 -11.77 0.33
C ILE A 233 1.26 -12.33 1.46
N TYR A 234 1.29 -13.64 1.63
CA TYR A 234 0.51 -14.31 2.67
C TYR A 234 1.23 -14.21 4.03
N PRO A 235 0.49 -13.99 5.14
CA PRO A 235 1.05 -13.96 6.49
C PRO A 235 1.79 -15.23 6.91
N SER A 236 1.32 -16.38 6.42
CA SER A 236 1.86 -17.71 6.70
C SER A 236 1.39 -18.68 5.61
N VAL A 237 2.01 -19.87 5.57
CA VAL A 237 1.57 -20.98 4.71
C VAL A 237 0.13 -21.40 5.03
N ASP A 238 -0.27 -21.39 6.29
CA ASP A 238 -1.61 -21.83 6.71
C ASP A 238 -2.71 -20.92 6.15
N VAL A 239 -2.47 -19.60 6.11
CA VAL A 239 -3.40 -18.66 5.47
C VAL A 239 -3.49 -18.93 3.97
N LYS A 240 -2.36 -19.21 3.31
CA LYS A 240 -2.33 -19.55 1.88
C LYS A 240 -3.14 -20.82 1.60
N VAL A 241 -2.90 -21.89 2.37
CA VAL A 241 -3.62 -23.16 2.22
C VAL A 241 -5.12 -22.94 2.44
N MET A 242 -5.53 -22.21 3.48
CA MET A 242 -6.95 -21.91 3.74
C MET A 242 -7.59 -21.07 2.61
N CYS A 243 -6.83 -20.17 1.98
CA CYS A 243 -7.28 -19.46 0.79
C CYS A 243 -7.52 -20.41 -0.39
N GLN A 244 -6.67 -21.43 -0.58
CA GLN A 244 -6.72 -22.34 -1.73
C GLN A 244 -7.76 -23.46 -1.56
N GLU A 245 -7.84 -24.10 -0.40
CA GLU A 245 -8.68 -25.29 -0.20
C GLU A 245 -10.16 -24.95 0.04
N GLY A 246 -10.45 -23.96 0.89
CA GLY A 246 -11.83 -23.62 1.27
C GLY A 246 -12.42 -22.42 0.52
N ASN A 247 -11.58 -21.59 -0.09
CA ASN A 247 -11.99 -20.32 -0.72
C ASN A 247 -11.41 -20.15 -2.13
N GLY A 248 -10.74 -21.18 -2.66
CA GLY A 248 -9.92 -21.07 -3.86
C GLY A 248 -10.74 -20.66 -5.07
N GLU A 249 -11.94 -21.21 -5.23
CA GLU A 249 -12.83 -20.84 -6.34
C GLU A 249 -13.24 -19.37 -6.27
N TYR A 250 -13.70 -18.90 -5.11
CA TYR A 250 -14.09 -17.51 -4.93
C TYR A 250 -12.93 -16.54 -5.18
N ILE A 251 -11.78 -16.80 -4.54
CA ILE A 251 -10.58 -15.97 -4.68
C ILE A 251 -10.12 -15.97 -6.15
N SER A 252 -10.07 -17.13 -6.78
CA SER A 252 -9.70 -17.27 -8.20
C SER A 252 -10.65 -16.49 -9.11
N ASN A 253 -11.95 -16.55 -8.86
CA ASN A 253 -12.95 -15.81 -9.62
C ASN A 253 -12.81 -14.29 -9.43
N GLN A 254 -12.52 -13.81 -8.21
CA GLN A 254 -12.26 -12.38 -7.99
C GLN A 254 -10.98 -11.92 -8.67
N ILE A 255 -9.91 -12.70 -8.61
CA ILE A 255 -8.64 -12.40 -9.29
C ILE A 255 -8.87 -12.33 -10.80
N LYS A 256 -9.55 -13.31 -11.39
CA LYS A 256 -9.90 -13.31 -12.81
C LYS A 256 -10.74 -12.09 -13.19
N ARG A 257 -11.71 -11.70 -12.36
CA ARG A 257 -12.52 -10.49 -12.56
C ARG A 257 -11.65 -9.23 -12.57
N ILE A 258 -10.83 -9.02 -11.54
CA ILE A 258 -9.93 -7.86 -11.45
C ILE A 258 -8.99 -7.81 -12.67
N LYS A 259 -8.48 -8.96 -13.10
CA LYS A 259 -7.55 -9.08 -14.23
C LYS A 259 -8.21 -8.93 -15.60
N SER A 260 -9.51 -9.15 -15.72
CA SER A 260 -10.26 -9.04 -16.98
C SER A 260 -10.86 -7.67 -17.21
N GLU A 261 -10.95 -6.83 -16.17
CA GLU A 261 -11.33 -5.42 -16.29
C GLU A 261 -10.36 -4.70 -17.24
N ARG A 262 -10.85 -4.38 -18.45
CA ARG A 262 -10.05 -3.72 -19.50
C ARG A 262 -9.52 -2.38 -19.00
N GLY A 263 -8.23 -2.31 -18.73
CA GLY A 263 -7.52 -1.04 -18.63
C GLY A 263 -7.49 -0.32 -19.96
N ALA A 264 -7.65 1.01 -19.93
CA ALA A 264 -7.30 1.84 -21.07
C ALA A 264 -5.80 1.63 -21.37
N SER A 265 -5.50 1.11 -22.57
CA SER A 265 -4.15 0.87 -23.14
C SER A 265 -3.28 -0.24 -22.52
N GLY A 266 -3.14 -1.35 -23.26
CA GLY A 266 -1.89 -2.13 -23.29
C GLY A 266 -1.64 -3.20 -22.22
N SER A 267 -2.67 -3.85 -21.65
CA SER A 267 -2.43 -4.94 -20.67
C SER A 267 -1.74 -6.15 -21.33
N THR A 268 -0.43 -6.28 -21.17
CA THR A 268 0.36 -7.44 -21.62
C THR A 268 0.24 -8.65 -20.69
N LEU A 269 -0.46 -8.54 -19.55
CA LEU A 269 -0.52 -9.56 -18.50
C LEU A 269 -1.93 -10.18 -18.35
N GLY A 270 -2.64 -10.35 -19.47
CA GLY A 270 -4.03 -10.86 -19.51
C GLY A 270 -4.23 -12.13 -18.69
N GLY A 271 -5.08 -12.06 -17.66
CA GLY A 271 -5.55 -13.21 -16.89
C GLY A 271 -4.52 -13.94 -16.02
N GLY A 272 -3.28 -13.44 -15.91
CA GLY A 272 -2.24 -14.09 -15.12
C GLY A 272 -2.57 -14.10 -13.62
N TRP A 273 -2.29 -15.23 -12.96
CA TRP A 273 -2.34 -15.33 -11.50
C TRP A 273 -1.33 -14.36 -10.86
N PRO A 274 -1.68 -13.65 -9.77
CA PRO A 274 -0.72 -12.83 -9.05
C PRO A 274 0.43 -13.70 -8.52
N ILE A 275 1.62 -13.12 -8.40
CA ILE A 275 2.72 -13.77 -7.69
C ILE A 275 2.24 -14.01 -6.25
N GLU A 276 2.57 -15.17 -5.71
CA GLU A 276 2.29 -15.50 -4.31
C GLU A 276 3.61 -15.60 -3.58
N LEU A 277 3.78 -14.79 -2.55
CA LEU A 277 4.95 -14.79 -1.69
C LEU A 277 4.55 -15.24 -0.29
N ASP A 278 5.33 -16.15 0.28
CA ASP A 278 5.25 -16.47 1.70
C ASP A 278 6.12 -15.47 2.47
N LEU A 279 5.53 -14.76 3.44
CA LEU A 279 6.25 -13.82 4.27
C LEU A 279 7.40 -14.50 5.05
N ASP A 280 7.26 -15.77 5.41
CA ASP A 280 8.33 -16.52 6.08
C ASP A 280 9.48 -16.86 5.15
N ALA A 281 9.24 -17.00 3.85
CA ALA A 281 10.32 -17.17 2.88
C ALA A 281 11.22 -15.93 2.80
N CYS A 282 10.68 -14.74 3.14
CA CYS A 282 11.42 -13.48 3.12
C CYS A 282 12.51 -13.38 4.19
N ARG A 283 12.52 -14.25 5.22
CA ARG A 283 13.55 -14.23 6.30
C ARG A 283 14.95 -14.59 5.82
N ASN A 284 15.08 -15.14 4.61
CA ASN A 284 16.34 -15.60 4.03
C ASN A 284 17.04 -14.52 3.17
N PHE A 285 16.47 -13.32 3.09
CA PHE A 285 17.00 -12.17 2.35
C PHE A 285 17.44 -11.08 3.33
#